data_AF-A0A7S2JVM1-F1
#
_entry.id   AF-A0A7S2JVM1-F1
#
_cell.length_a   1.000
_cell.length_b   1.000
_cell.length_c   1.000
_cell.angle_alpha   90.00
_cell.angle_beta   90.00
_cell.angle_gamma   90.00
#
_symmetry.space_group_name_H-M   'P 1'
#
loop_
_entity.id
_entity.type
_entity.pdbx_description
1 polymer ?
#
loop_
_entity_poly.entity_id
_entity_poly.type
_entity_poly.pdbx_seq_one_letter_code
_entity_poly.pdbx_strand_id
1 'polypeptide(L)'
;DLRLPGARELVDAVRALPGKRRVILVAIVPGAVETEWIGDVDAALVMFMPGEQIGPAFADLLTGDATPGGRLPVTFPAADEQRFSKVQFPGVDLRSEFSEGVLVGYRWNDAKGKPAAFPFGFGLSYTTFRFSDFKVQCDRAGANVTLTVENTGSRPGVAVPQVYVGFKSLLPVVRQLRGFEKVR
;
A
#
# COMPACT_ATOMS: atom_id res chain seq x y z
N ASP A 1 -19.65 -1.18 -2.81
CA ASP A 1 -18.70 -0.04 -2.80
C ASP A 1 -17.42 -0.52 -2.11
N LEU A 2 -16.40 0.33 -1.95
CA LEU A 2 -15.16 -0.01 -1.23
C LEU A 2 -15.06 0.68 0.14
N ARG A 3 -16.09 1.43 0.55
CA ARG A 3 -16.19 2.05 1.88
C ARG A 3 -16.06 1.00 2.97
N LEU A 4 -15.33 1.33 4.02
CA LEU A 4 -15.27 0.52 5.24
C LEU A 4 -16.52 0.81 6.08
N PRO A 5 -17.49 -0.11 6.19
CA PRO A 5 -18.77 0.20 6.82
C PRO A 5 -18.60 0.62 8.29
N GLY A 6 -19.20 1.75 8.68
CA GLY A 6 -19.15 2.25 10.06
C GLY A 6 -17.86 2.97 10.45
N ALA A 7 -16.84 3.00 9.59
CA ALA A 7 -15.55 3.59 9.94
C ALA A 7 -15.62 5.10 10.18
N ARG A 8 -16.31 5.82 9.28
CA ARG A 8 -16.56 7.26 9.42
C ARG A 8 -17.34 7.56 10.70
N GLU A 9 -18.46 6.88 10.91
CA GLU A 9 -19.32 7.08 12.08
C GLU A 9 -18.58 6.79 13.40
N LEU A 10 -17.75 5.74 13.41
CA LEU A 10 -16.93 5.40 14.57
C LEU A 10 -15.88 6.48 14.86
N VAL A 11 -15.18 6.96 13.84
CA VAL A 11 -14.17 8.01 14.01
C VAL A 11 -14.81 9.30 14.51
N ASP A 12 -15.95 9.69 13.94
CA ASP A 12 -16.69 10.89 14.37
C ASP A 12 -17.16 10.76 15.82
N ALA A 13 -17.71 9.60 16.20
CA ALA A 13 -18.15 9.33 17.57
C ALA A 13 -16.99 9.39 18.58
N VAL A 14 -15.83 8.82 18.24
CA VAL A 14 -14.63 8.85 19.09
C VAL A 14 -14.08 10.26 19.22
N ARG A 15 -14.08 11.05 18.14
CA ARG A 15 -13.61 12.45 18.13
C ARG A 15 -14.54 13.39 18.88
N ALA A 16 -15.84 13.09 18.97
CA ALA A 16 -16.80 13.85 19.75
C ALA A 16 -16.64 13.67 21.28
N LEU A 17 -15.91 12.66 21.75
CA LEU A 17 -15.68 12.44 23.17
C LEU A 17 -14.84 13.59 23.79
N PRO A 18 -15.16 14.05 25.02
CA PRO A 18 -14.50 15.20 25.62
C PRO A 18 -13.02 14.93 25.93
N GLY A 19 -12.12 15.85 25.59
CA GLY A 19 -10.67 15.75 25.82
C GLY A 19 -9.86 15.38 24.58
N LYS A 20 -8.56 15.71 24.57
CA LYS A 20 -7.66 15.40 23.46
C LYS A 20 -7.22 13.93 23.54
N ARG A 21 -7.64 13.10 22.58
CA ARG A 21 -7.25 11.69 22.46
C ARG A 21 -6.50 11.43 21.17
N ARG A 22 -5.52 10.53 21.24
CA ARG A 22 -4.96 9.87 20.05
C ARG A 22 -5.95 8.82 19.57
N VAL A 23 -6.28 8.83 18.29
CA VAL A 23 -7.16 7.85 17.66
C VAL A 23 -6.33 7.00 16.71
N ILE A 24 -6.27 5.70 16.98
CA ILE A 24 -5.60 4.72 16.13
C ILE A 24 -6.68 3.83 15.54
N LEU A 25 -6.80 3.80 14.21
CA LEU A 25 -7.74 2.89 13.54
C LEU A 25 -7.02 1.61 13.11
N VAL A 26 -7.56 0.46 13.51
CA VAL A 26 -7.06 -0.85 13.10
C VAL A 26 -8.06 -1.45 12.10
N ALA A 27 -7.66 -1.55 10.84
CA ALA A 27 -8.48 -2.08 9.76
C ALA A 27 -8.15 -3.56 9.50
N ILE A 28 -9.12 -4.43 9.77
CA ILE A 28 -9.10 -5.86 9.43
C ILE A 28 -9.98 -6.02 8.20
N VAL A 29 -9.37 -6.13 7.01
CA VAL A 29 -10.06 -6.05 5.72
C VAL A 29 -9.49 -7.08 4.74
N PRO A 30 -10.29 -7.68 3.86
CA PRO A 30 -9.79 -8.69 2.92
C PRO A 30 -8.97 -8.10 1.76
N GLY A 31 -9.02 -6.78 1.57
CA GLY A 31 -8.37 -6.11 0.44
C GLY A 31 -8.41 -4.60 0.57
N ALA A 32 -8.33 -3.91 -0.57
CA ALA A 32 -8.38 -2.46 -0.62
C ALA A 32 -9.74 -1.93 -0.16
N VAL A 33 -9.71 -0.86 0.62
CA VAL A 33 -10.88 -0.09 1.04
C VAL A 33 -10.66 1.40 0.77
N GLU A 34 -11.75 2.14 0.63
CA GLU A 34 -11.71 3.59 0.73
C GLU A 34 -11.29 4.01 2.15
N THR A 35 -10.65 5.17 2.23
CA THR A 35 -9.99 5.66 3.45
C THR A 35 -10.43 7.09 3.77
N GLU A 36 -11.70 7.41 3.56
CA GLU A 36 -12.28 8.73 3.77
C GLU A 36 -12.12 9.24 5.22
N TRP A 37 -11.94 8.34 6.18
CA TRP A 37 -11.70 8.59 7.60
C TRP A 37 -10.24 8.90 7.96
N ILE A 38 -9.29 8.72 7.03
CA ILE A 38 -7.85 8.76 7.34
C ILE A 38 -7.37 10.11 7.86
N GLY A 39 -7.98 11.21 7.41
CA GLY A 39 -7.62 12.57 7.82
C GLY A 39 -7.98 12.87 9.29
N ASP A 40 -8.86 12.07 9.88
CA ASP A 40 -9.42 12.28 11.22
C ASP A 40 -8.86 11.30 12.25
N VAL A 41 -7.86 10.50 11.91
CA VAL A 41 -7.15 9.58 12.82
C VAL A 41 -5.68 9.97 12.96
N ASP A 42 -5.07 9.68 14.11
CA ASP A 42 -3.66 9.96 14.36
C ASP A 42 -2.73 8.89 13.78
N ALA A 43 -3.24 7.66 13.64
CA ALA A 43 -2.54 6.55 13.00
C ALA A 43 -3.54 5.52 12.47
N ALA A 44 -3.09 4.73 11.49
CA ALA A 44 -3.85 3.61 10.95
C ALA A 44 -2.96 2.37 10.77
N LEU A 45 -3.50 1.20 11.07
CA LEU A 45 -2.86 -0.09 10.84
C LEU A 45 -3.80 -0.99 10.03
N VAL A 46 -3.35 -1.43 8.86
CA VAL A 46 -4.06 -2.44 8.06
C VAL A 46 -3.48 -3.80 8.38
N MET A 47 -4.28 -4.69 8.97
CA MET A 47 -3.86 -6.04 9.37
C MET A 47 -4.35 -7.14 8.41
N PHE A 48 -5.06 -6.76 7.35
CA PHE A 48 -5.70 -7.67 6.40
C PHE A 48 -6.57 -8.74 7.08
N MET A 49 -6.26 -10.01 6.85
CA MET A 49 -6.87 -11.19 7.50
C MET A 49 -5.78 -11.85 8.36
N PRO A 50 -5.52 -11.36 9.59
CA PRO A 50 -4.32 -11.66 10.37
C PRO A 50 -4.32 -13.02 11.08
N GLY A 51 -5.41 -13.80 10.95
CA GLY A 51 -5.54 -15.10 11.59
C GLY A 51 -5.64 -15.03 13.12
N GLU A 52 -5.47 -16.18 13.76
CA GLU A 52 -5.74 -16.39 15.19
C GLU A 52 -4.77 -15.63 16.13
N GLN A 53 -3.58 -15.29 15.64
CA GLN A 53 -2.53 -14.59 16.42
C GLN A 53 -2.61 -13.06 16.28
N ILE A 54 -3.75 -12.50 15.85
CA ILE A 54 -3.93 -11.05 15.73
C ILE A 54 -3.68 -10.31 17.03
N GLY A 55 -4.18 -10.82 18.16
CA GLY A 55 -4.09 -10.14 19.46
C GLY A 55 -2.63 -9.88 19.86
N PRO A 56 -1.80 -10.93 20.00
CA PRO A 56 -0.37 -10.77 20.29
C PRO A 56 0.36 -9.94 19.23
N ALA A 57 0.13 -10.20 17.94
CA ALA A 57 0.80 -9.45 16.86
C ALA A 57 0.46 -7.96 16.87
N PHE A 58 -0.80 -7.61 17.18
CA PHE A 58 -1.22 -6.22 17.34
C PHE A 58 -0.59 -5.57 18.57
N ALA A 59 -0.55 -6.27 19.70
CA ALA A 59 0.09 -5.77 20.91
C ALA A 59 1.57 -5.45 20.67
N ASP A 60 2.32 -6.37 20.08
CA ASP A 60 3.74 -6.19 19.78
C ASP A 60 3.99 -4.99 18.85
N LEU A 61 3.13 -4.78 17.85
CA LEU A 61 3.22 -3.61 16.98
C LEU A 61 2.88 -2.33 17.75
N LEU A 62 1.78 -2.33 18.52
CA LEU A 62 1.31 -1.15 19.24
C LEU A 62 2.32 -0.66 20.28
N THR A 63 2.99 -1.58 20.98
CA THR A 63 4.02 -1.28 21.99
C THR A 63 5.40 -1.01 21.37
N GLY A 64 5.60 -1.45 20.12
CA GLY A 64 6.88 -1.34 19.42
C GLY A 64 7.87 -2.45 19.75
N ASP A 65 7.43 -3.54 20.39
CA ASP A 65 8.19 -4.79 20.54
C ASP A 65 8.44 -5.44 19.17
N ALA A 66 7.55 -5.21 18.21
CA ALA A 66 7.75 -5.43 16.79
C ALA A 66 7.63 -4.13 15.99
N THR A 67 8.31 -4.06 14.84
CA THR A 67 8.18 -2.95 13.89
C THR A 67 7.27 -3.32 12.72
N PRO A 68 6.37 -2.42 12.27
CA PRO A 68 5.74 -2.54 10.96
C PRO A 68 6.82 -2.62 9.88
N GLY A 69 6.72 -3.65 9.05
CA GLY A 69 7.62 -3.91 7.92
C GLY A 69 6.88 -4.36 6.65
N GLY A 70 5.54 -4.29 6.67
CA GLY A 70 4.70 -4.63 5.53
C GLY A 70 4.72 -3.54 4.46
N ARG A 71 4.47 -3.94 3.21
CA ARG A 71 4.22 -3.05 2.07
C ARG A 71 2.93 -3.49 1.40
N LEU A 72 2.09 -2.56 0.98
CA LEU A 72 0.79 -2.86 0.38
C LEU A 72 0.97 -3.68 -0.91
N PRO A 73 0.38 -4.89 -1.00
CA PRO A 73 0.39 -5.68 -2.23
C PRO A 73 -0.68 -5.22 -3.24
N VAL A 74 -1.56 -4.31 -2.81
CA VAL A 74 -2.67 -3.75 -3.61
C VAL A 74 -2.73 -2.25 -3.45
N THR A 75 -3.22 -1.54 -4.46
CA THR A 75 -3.41 -0.08 -4.40
C THR A 75 -4.75 0.25 -3.75
N PHE A 76 -4.73 1.01 -2.65
CA PHE A 76 -5.94 1.52 -2.02
C PHE A 76 -6.43 2.74 -2.80
N PRO A 77 -7.67 2.73 -3.31
CA PRO A 77 -8.15 3.74 -4.24
C PRO A 77 -8.33 5.10 -3.56
N ALA A 78 -8.27 6.17 -4.35
CA ALA A 78 -8.89 7.43 -3.94
C ALA A 78 -10.42 7.27 -3.84
N ALA A 79 -11.09 8.10 -3.02
CA ALA A 79 -12.51 7.95 -2.70
C ALA A 79 -13.45 8.01 -3.93
N ASP A 80 -13.06 8.70 -5.00
CA ASP A 80 -13.80 8.87 -6.24
C ASP A 80 -13.24 8.03 -7.41
N GLU A 81 -12.35 7.07 -7.12
CA GLU A 81 -11.64 6.32 -8.15
C GLU A 81 -12.49 5.22 -8.79
N GLN A 82 -13.14 5.56 -9.91
CA GLN A 82 -13.84 4.58 -10.75
C GLN A 82 -12.88 3.87 -11.70
N ARG A 83 -12.42 2.67 -11.32
CA ARG A 83 -11.46 1.86 -12.09
C ARG A 83 -12.09 1.05 -13.22
N PHE A 84 -13.28 0.50 -12.97
CA PHE A 84 -13.91 -0.48 -13.84
C PHE A 84 -15.29 -0.01 -14.28
N SER A 85 -15.57 -0.16 -15.57
CA SER A 85 -16.92 -0.09 -16.11
C SER A 85 -17.74 -1.31 -15.70
N LYS A 86 -19.08 -1.25 -15.82
CA LYS A 86 -19.96 -2.40 -15.55
C LYS A 86 -19.62 -3.66 -16.36
N VAL A 87 -19.14 -3.47 -17.60
CA VAL A 87 -18.73 -4.56 -18.50
C VAL A 87 -17.44 -5.24 -18.01
N GLN A 88 -16.54 -4.47 -17.37
CA GLN A 88 -15.32 -5.01 -16.75
C GLN A 88 -15.64 -5.68 -15.41
N PHE A 89 -16.46 -5.05 -14.57
CA PHE A 89 -16.88 -5.58 -13.28
C PHE A 89 -18.27 -5.04 -12.89
N PRO A 90 -19.24 -5.90 -12.51
CA PRO A 90 -19.13 -7.36 -12.38
C PRO A 90 -19.26 -8.13 -13.71
N GLY A 91 -19.41 -7.44 -14.84
CA GLY A 91 -19.76 -8.04 -16.12
C GLY A 91 -21.25 -7.86 -16.46
N VAL A 92 -21.60 -8.19 -17.69
CA VAL A 92 -22.96 -8.16 -18.23
C VAL A 92 -23.24 -9.52 -18.86
N ASP A 93 -24.45 -10.07 -18.66
CA ASP A 93 -24.84 -11.38 -19.20
C ASP A 93 -23.86 -12.52 -18.88
N LEU A 94 -23.37 -12.54 -17.63
CA LEU A 94 -22.39 -13.51 -17.12
C LEU A 94 -21.03 -13.47 -17.85
N ARG A 95 -20.71 -12.36 -18.51
CA ARG A 95 -19.44 -12.14 -19.20
C ARG A 95 -18.78 -10.85 -18.73
N SER A 96 -17.49 -10.93 -18.41
CA SER A 96 -16.64 -9.79 -18.10
C SER A 96 -15.63 -9.56 -19.21
N GLU A 97 -15.43 -8.29 -19.61
CA GLU A 97 -14.42 -7.92 -20.60
C GLU A 97 -13.27 -7.17 -19.95
N PHE A 98 -12.05 -7.68 -20.09
CA PHE A 98 -10.85 -7.15 -19.46
C PHE A 98 -10.18 -6.13 -20.38
N SER A 99 -10.92 -5.08 -20.75
CA SER A 99 -10.48 -4.06 -21.72
C SER A 99 -9.38 -3.14 -21.19
N GLU A 100 -9.11 -3.16 -19.88
CA GLU A 100 -7.95 -2.53 -19.26
C GLU A 100 -6.63 -3.22 -19.64
N GLY A 101 -6.68 -4.48 -20.11
CA GLY A 101 -5.52 -5.26 -20.50
C GLY A 101 -4.49 -5.35 -19.37
N VAL A 102 -3.28 -4.87 -19.63
CA VAL A 102 -2.16 -4.91 -18.66
C VAL A 102 -2.18 -3.74 -17.65
N LEU A 103 -3.10 -2.78 -17.81
CA LEU A 103 -3.25 -1.64 -16.90
C LEU A 103 -4.09 -2.02 -15.69
N VAL A 104 -3.53 -2.88 -14.84
CA VAL A 104 -4.17 -3.36 -13.60
C VAL A 104 -3.40 -2.84 -12.38
N GLY A 105 -4.15 -2.42 -11.35
CA GLY A 105 -3.60 -1.87 -10.11
C GLY A 105 -2.81 -0.60 -10.34
N TYR A 106 -1.65 -0.45 -9.70
CA TYR A 106 -0.82 0.76 -9.82
C TYR A 106 -0.42 1.11 -11.26
N ARG A 107 -0.38 0.14 -12.19
CA ARG A 107 -0.11 0.42 -13.61
C ARG A 107 -1.20 1.30 -14.22
N TRP A 108 -2.45 1.11 -13.81
CA TRP A 108 -3.56 1.96 -14.21
C TRP A 108 -3.40 3.37 -13.65
N ASN A 109 -3.12 3.49 -12.34
CA ASN A 109 -2.91 4.78 -11.68
C ASN A 109 -1.78 5.58 -12.36
N ASP A 110 -0.63 4.93 -12.58
CA ASP A 110 0.52 5.52 -13.25
C ASP A 110 0.15 5.94 -14.69
N ALA A 111 -0.50 5.06 -15.47
CA ALA A 111 -0.86 5.34 -16.87
C ALA A 111 -1.92 6.43 -17.03
N LYS A 112 -2.82 6.59 -16.06
CA LYS A 112 -3.88 7.61 -16.06
C LYS A 112 -3.48 8.90 -15.35
N GLY A 113 -2.30 8.95 -14.72
CA GLY A 113 -1.88 10.08 -13.88
C GLY A 113 -2.83 10.31 -12.69
N LYS A 114 -3.48 9.25 -12.20
CA LYS A 114 -4.47 9.33 -11.11
C LYS A 114 -3.84 8.87 -9.81
N PRO A 115 -3.72 9.74 -8.79
CA PRO A 115 -3.15 9.36 -7.50
C PRO A 115 -4.05 8.35 -6.79
N ALA A 116 -3.42 7.46 -6.04
CA ALA A 116 -4.09 6.56 -5.11
C ALA A 116 -4.07 7.16 -3.69
N ALA A 117 -5.02 6.77 -2.82
CA ALA A 117 -4.95 7.15 -1.41
C ALA A 117 -3.72 6.53 -0.74
N PHE A 118 -3.46 5.24 -1.01
CA PHE A 118 -2.19 4.59 -0.67
C PHE A 118 -1.69 3.76 -1.85
N PRO A 119 -0.49 4.06 -2.39
CA PRO A 119 0.01 3.39 -3.58
C PRO A 119 0.45 1.95 -3.30
N PHE A 120 0.54 1.14 -4.36
CA PHE A 120 1.17 -0.17 -4.30
C PHE A 120 2.60 -0.03 -3.74
N GLY A 121 3.00 -0.97 -2.89
CA GLY A 121 4.33 -0.96 -2.28
C GLY A 121 4.49 0.05 -1.14
N PHE A 122 3.45 0.80 -0.75
CA PHE A 122 3.50 1.73 0.38
C PHE A 122 3.49 1.01 1.73
N GLY A 123 4.19 1.56 2.72
CA GLY A 123 4.10 1.13 4.11
C GLY A 123 5.11 1.87 4.98
N LEU A 124 4.68 2.26 6.18
CA LEU A 124 5.52 2.98 7.13
C LEU A 124 6.34 2.01 8.00
N SER A 125 7.23 2.59 8.81
CA SER A 125 8.03 1.90 9.83
C SER A 125 8.18 2.83 11.04
N TYR A 126 8.57 2.29 12.20
CA TYR A 126 8.90 3.11 13.38
C TYR A 126 10.30 3.72 13.34
N THR A 127 11.08 3.40 12.31
CA THR A 127 12.36 4.04 12.01
C THR A 127 12.34 4.65 10.61
N THR A 128 13.42 5.36 10.26
CA THR A 128 13.62 5.94 8.92
C THR A 128 14.75 5.21 8.20
N PHE A 129 14.68 5.20 6.88
CA PHE A 129 15.71 4.59 6.04
C PHE A 129 16.16 5.56 4.95
N ARG A 130 17.46 5.50 4.64
CA ARG A 130 18.06 6.17 3.49
C ARG A 130 18.55 5.12 2.51
N PHE A 131 18.31 5.37 1.22
CA PHE A 131 18.85 4.59 0.13
C PHE A 131 19.93 5.40 -0.60
N SER A 132 21.09 4.80 -0.86
CA SER A 132 22.20 5.43 -1.58
C SER A 132 22.89 4.45 -2.53
N ASP A 133 23.88 4.94 -3.27
CA ASP A 133 24.78 4.13 -4.11
C ASP A 133 24.06 3.24 -5.12
N PHE A 134 22.94 3.72 -5.68
CA PHE A 134 22.17 3.00 -6.68
C PHE A 134 23.00 2.78 -7.95
N LYS A 135 23.31 1.53 -8.24
CA LYS A 135 24.12 1.09 -9.38
C LYS A 135 23.34 0.07 -10.19
N VAL A 136 23.44 0.20 -11.51
CA VAL A 136 22.86 -0.75 -12.46
C VAL A 136 23.97 -1.25 -13.36
N GLN A 137 24.16 -2.56 -13.40
CA GLN A 137 25.07 -3.23 -14.32
C GLN A 137 24.25 -4.12 -15.23
N CYS A 138 24.27 -3.83 -16.53
CA CYS A 138 23.56 -4.61 -17.53
C CYS A 138 24.51 -5.58 -18.22
N ASP A 139 24.04 -6.81 -18.46
CA ASP A 139 24.69 -7.80 -19.30
C ASP A 139 23.68 -8.41 -20.29
N ARG A 140 24.06 -9.49 -20.99
CA ARG A 140 23.16 -10.16 -21.94
C ARG A 140 22.00 -10.90 -21.27
N ALA A 141 22.11 -11.22 -19.98
CA ALA A 141 21.11 -11.94 -19.20
C ALA A 141 20.11 -11.00 -18.52
N GLY A 142 20.49 -9.75 -18.24
CA GLY A 142 19.58 -8.75 -17.68
C GLY A 142 20.30 -7.57 -17.04
N ALA A 143 19.76 -7.10 -15.92
CA ALA A 143 20.33 -6.02 -15.14
C ALA A 143 20.47 -6.44 -13.67
N ASN A 144 21.69 -6.30 -13.15
CA ASN A 144 21.99 -6.39 -11.74
C ASN A 144 21.88 -4.99 -11.12
N VAL A 145 21.03 -4.86 -10.12
CA VAL A 145 20.82 -3.61 -9.40
C VAL A 145 21.34 -3.77 -7.98
N THR A 146 22.19 -2.84 -7.57
CA THR A 146 22.74 -2.78 -6.20
C THR A 146 22.46 -1.40 -5.62
N LEU A 147 22.11 -1.35 -4.35
CA LEU A 147 21.92 -0.11 -3.59
C LEU A 147 22.25 -0.36 -2.12
N THR A 148 22.68 0.69 -1.44
CA THR A 148 22.90 0.67 0.01
C THR A 148 21.60 1.04 0.72
N VAL A 149 21.24 0.28 1.76
CA VAL A 149 20.13 0.59 2.65
C VAL A 149 20.67 0.87 4.04
N GLU A 150 20.39 2.05 4.56
CA GLU A 150 20.82 2.47 5.89
C GLU A 150 19.60 2.77 6.77
N ASN A 151 19.57 2.19 7.97
CA ASN A 151 18.63 2.58 9.02
C ASN A 151 19.16 3.85 9.69
N THR A 152 18.45 4.96 9.52
CA THR A 152 18.86 6.30 9.99
C THR A 152 18.16 6.73 11.28
N GLY A 153 17.26 5.91 11.82
CA GLY A 153 16.60 6.19 13.09
C GLY A 153 17.19 5.40 14.26
N SER A 154 16.53 5.51 15.41
CA SER A 154 16.97 4.91 16.68
C SER A 154 16.33 3.56 16.99
N ARG A 155 15.49 3.03 16.09
CA ARG A 155 14.77 1.76 16.29
C ARG A 155 15.18 0.71 15.25
N PRO A 156 15.21 -0.58 15.61
CA PRO A 156 15.22 -1.65 14.62
C PRO A 156 14.04 -1.49 13.67
N GLY A 157 14.23 -1.86 12.41
CA GLY A 157 13.24 -1.63 11.37
C GLY A 157 13.35 -2.66 10.26
N VAL A 158 12.43 -2.61 9.31
CA VAL A 158 12.53 -3.39 8.08
C VAL A 158 12.34 -2.48 6.89
N ALA A 159 13.31 -2.49 5.99
CA ALA A 159 13.24 -1.84 4.70
C ALA A 159 12.88 -2.83 3.60
N VAL A 160 12.17 -2.34 2.59
CA VAL A 160 11.84 -3.09 1.37
C VAL A 160 12.13 -2.19 0.18
N PRO A 161 13.40 -2.04 -0.25
CA PRO A 161 13.71 -1.39 -1.51
C PRO A 161 12.99 -2.10 -2.67
N GLN A 162 12.41 -1.31 -3.58
CA GLN A 162 11.65 -1.80 -4.73
C GLN A 162 12.21 -1.16 -6.01
N VAL A 163 12.54 -2.01 -6.99
CA VAL A 163 13.07 -1.59 -8.29
C VAL A 163 11.97 -1.66 -9.33
N TYR A 164 11.70 -0.52 -9.95
CA TYR A 164 10.71 -0.37 -11.02
C TYR A 164 11.40 -0.04 -12.34
N VAL A 165 10.97 -0.69 -13.42
CA VAL A 165 11.52 -0.48 -14.77
C VAL A 165 10.42 -0.01 -15.71
N GLY A 166 10.68 1.06 -16.46
CA GLY A 166 9.81 1.57 -17.53
C GLY A 166 10.46 1.37 -18.90
N PHE A 167 9.66 1.03 -19.91
CA PHE A 167 10.11 0.87 -21.29
C PHE A 167 9.20 1.67 -22.22
N LYS A 168 9.77 2.45 -23.15
CA LYS A 168 8.99 3.20 -24.15
C LYS A 168 8.11 2.27 -25.00
N SER A 169 8.60 1.07 -25.30
CA SER A 169 7.86 0.06 -26.08
C SER A 169 6.68 -0.57 -25.33
N LEU A 170 6.59 -0.39 -24.01
CA LEU A 170 5.51 -0.95 -23.18
C LEU A 170 4.48 0.11 -22.79
N LEU A 171 4.56 1.33 -23.33
CA LEU A 171 3.50 2.31 -23.16
C LEU A 171 2.14 1.69 -23.59
N PRO A 172 1.07 1.93 -22.83
CA PRO A 172 0.93 2.91 -21.75
C PRO A 172 1.43 2.48 -20.35
N VAL A 173 2.06 1.31 -20.18
CA VAL A 173 2.64 0.91 -18.89
C VAL A 173 3.85 1.77 -18.57
N VAL A 174 3.69 2.70 -17.62
CA VAL A 174 4.75 3.66 -17.23
C VAL A 174 5.94 2.96 -16.57
N ARG A 175 5.69 2.08 -15.61
CA ARG A 175 6.71 1.33 -14.88
C ARG A 175 6.16 0.01 -14.36
N GLN A 176 7.06 -0.93 -14.09
CA GLN A 176 6.73 -2.25 -13.56
C GLN A 176 7.72 -2.65 -12.47
N LEU A 177 7.22 -3.17 -11.35
CA LEU A 177 8.07 -3.81 -10.33
C LEU A 177 8.83 -4.98 -10.98
N ARG A 178 10.15 -4.99 -10.84
CA ARG A 178 11.05 -6.04 -11.37
C ARG A 178 11.95 -6.68 -10.32
N GLY A 179 12.10 -6.05 -9.16
CA GLY A 179 12.85 -6.63 -8.05
C GLY A 179 12.50 -5.93 -6.75
N PHE A 180 12.59 -6.67 -5.65
CA PHE A 180 12.52 -6.15 -4.30
C PHE A 180 13.26 -7.11 -3.38
N GLU A 181 13.76 -6.58 -2.27
CA GLU A 181 14.39 -7.38 -1.22
C GLU A 181 13.94 -6.86 0.13
N LYS A 182 13.78 -7.76 1.10
CA LYS A 182 13.42 -7.40 2.48
C LYS A 182 14.69 -7.48 3.33
N VAL A 183 15.10 -6.35 3.89
CA VAL A 183 16.30 -6.21 4.70
C VAL A 183 15.94 -5.74 6.11
N ARG A 184 16.59 -6.32 7.11
CA ARG A 184 16.39 -6.06 8.54
C ARG A 184 17.61 -5.34 9.10
#